data_AF-E0P117-F1
#
_entry.id   AF-E0P117-F1
#
_cell.length_a   1.000
_cell.length_b   1.000
_cell.length_c   1.000
_cell.angle_alpha   90.00
_cell.angle_beta   90.00
_cell.angle_gamma   90.00
#
_symmetry.space_group_name_H-M   'P 1'
#
loop_
_entity.id
_entity.type
_entity.pdbx_description
1 polymer ?
#
loop_
_entity_poly.entity_id
_entity_poly.type
_entity_poly.pdbx_seq_one_letter_code
_entity_poly.pdbx_strand_id
1 'polypeptide(L)'
;MSDISMSVKHQIQTPRMFLHKSRTTIHPWRMIKRYCCYWDIGGFDMSETIFTCDEIKQRLQPILAEHQIRQAILFGSYGKGTATKNSDVDLLVDSNLRGLQFMGLVEDLREALDDKDMDVFDITHIEPKSRLAEEIRQTGIQIYAR
;
A
#
# COMPACT_ATOMS: atom_id res chain seq x y z
N MET A 1 26.12 58.20 -24.72
CA MET A 1 24.66 58.26 -24.90
C MET A 1 24.27 56.86 -25.37
N SER A 2 24.03 55.92 -24.45
CA SER A 2 22.70 55.58 -23.86
C SER A 2 21.76 55.04 -24.96
N ASP A 3 21.23 53.81 -24.97
CA ASP A 3 20.56 53.01 -23.93
C ASP A 3 20.63 51.50 -24.29
N ILE A 4 20.95 50.55 -23.41
CA ILE A 4 20.15 49.87 -22.36
C ILE A 4 18.99 48.99 -22.88
N SER A 5 19.24 47.67 -22.81
CA SER A 5 18.42 46.55 -22.29
C SER A 5 16.94 46.42 -22.67
N MET A 6 16.50 45.19 -22.98
CA MET A 6 15.55 44.42 -22.15
C MET A 6 15.35 43.00 -22.73
N SER A 7 16.12 42.04 -22.19
CA SER A 7 15.87 40.60 -22.36
C SER A 7 15.16 40.11 -21.09
N VAL A 8 13.86 39.82 -21.19
CA VAL A 8 13.04 39.36 -20.08
C VAL A 8 13.32 37.88 -19.83
N LYS A 9 14.21 37.56 -18.90
CA LYS A 9 14.35 36.21 -18.35
C LYS A 9 13.27 36.02 -17.29
N HIS A 10 12.24 35.23 -17.61
CA HIS A 10 11.30 34.72 -16.61
C HIS A 10 12.04 33.74 -15.70
N GLN A 11 12.46 34.22 -14.53
CA GLN A 11 12.88 33.35 -13.43
C GLN A 11 11.62 32.85 -12.72
N ILE A 12 11.33 31.56 -12.88
CA ILE A 12 10.36 30.85 -12.04
C ILE A 12 10.98 30.76 -10.64
N GLN A 13 10.44 31.55 -9.73
CA GLN A 13 10.86 31.57 -8.33
C GLN A 13 10.24 30.36 -7.63
N THR A 14 11.07 29.34 -7.36
CA THR A 14 10.64 28.18 -6.56
C THR A 14 10.40 28.62 -5.11
N PRO A 15 9.26 28.27 -4.48
CA PRO A 15 9.02 28.61 -3.09
C PRO A 15 9.99 27.85 -2.18
N ARG A 16 10.71 28.61 -1.36
CA ARG A 16 11.63 28.11 -0.33
C ARG A 16 10.81 27.49 0.80
N MET A 17 10.67 26.16 0.77
CA MET A 17 9.98 25.42 1.82
C MET A 17 10.83 25.46 3.11
N PHE A 18 10.27 26.05 4.15
CA PHE A 18 10.79 25.94 5.51
C PHE A 18 10.73 24.47 5.94
N LEU A 19 11.90 23.85 6.09
CA LEU A 19 12.02 22.49 6.60
C LEU A 19 11.81 22.54 8.13
N HIS A 20 10.54 22.49 8.57
CA HIS A 20 10.25 22.11 9.94
C HIS A 20 10.57 20.62 10.07
N LYS A 21 11.57 20.28 10.89
CA LYS A 21 11.98 18.90 11.20
C LYS A 21 10.89 18.22 12.04
N SER A 22 9.76 17.85 11.44
CA SER A 22 8.99 16.72 11.92
C SER A 22 9.61 15.47 11.31
N ARG A 23 10.09 14.53 12.14
CA ARG A 23 10.53 13.20 11.69
C ARG A 23 9.30 12.40 11.25
N THR A 24 8.76 12.73 10.09
CA THR A 24 7.84 11.88 9.35
C THR A 24 8.59 11.48 8.10
N THR A 25 9.15 10.28 8.12
CA THR A 25 9.67 9.63 6.91
C THR A 25 8.53 9.57 5.91
N ILE A 26 8.62 10.39 4.86
CA ILE A 26 7.70 10.26 3.74
C ILE A 26 8.15 8.99 3.01
N HIS A 27 7.42 7.89 3.23
CA HIS A 27 7.75 6.60 2.66
C HIS A 27 7.79 6.71 1.11
N PRO A 28 8.79 6.13 0.43
CA PRO A 28 8.92 6.23 -1.03
C PRO A 28 7.62 5.85 -1.77
N TRP A 29 6.89 4.85 -1.28
CA TRP A 29 5.59 4.41 -1.80
C TRP A 29 4.49 5.48 -1.64
N ARG A 30 4.49 6.23 -0.54
CA ARG A 30 3.60 7.38 -0.31
C ARG A 30 3.94 8.57 -1.22
N MET A 31 5.21 8.69 -1.66
CA MET A 31 5.61 9.66 -2.69
C MET A 31 5.20 9.24 -4.10
N ILE A 32 5.11 7.93 -4.40
CA ILE A 32 4.64 7.46 -5.73
C ILE A 32 3.16 7.83 -5.95
N LYS A 33 2.30 7.75 -4.92
CA LYS A 33 0.93 8.29 -4.99
C LYS A 33 0.91 9.78 -5.40
N ARG A 34 1.86 10.58 -4.90
CA ARG A 34 1.95 12.03 -5.21
C ARG A 34 2.22 12.31 -6.69
N TYR A 35 2.91 11.42 -7.42
CA TYR A 35 3.21 11.62 -8.84
C TYR A 35 2.20 10.93 -9.78
N CYS A 36 1.51 9.88 -9.34
CA CYS A 36 0.37 9.32 -10.09
C CYS A 36 -0.90 10.18 -9.95
N CYS A 37 -1.09 10.88 -8.82
CA CYS A 37 -2.15 11.87 -8.63
C CYS A 37 -1.78 13.24 -9.23
N TYR A 38 -1.74 13.32 -10.56
CA TYR A 38 -1.89 14.60 -11.28
C TYR A 38 -3.02 14.48 -12.31
N TRP A 39 -4.18 13.98 -11.88
CA TRP A 39 -5.44 13.98 -12.64
C TRP A 39 -6.62 13.98 -11.65
N ASP A 40 -6.77 15.04 -10.85
CA ASP A 40 -7.97 15.24 -10.02
C ASP A 40 -8.94 16.21 -10.69
N ILE A 41 -9.86 15.68 -11.49
CA ILE A 41 -11.23 16.24 -11.63
C ILE A 41 -12.19 15.06 -11.80
N GLY A 42 -12.83 14.65 -10.71
CA GLY A 42 -13.98 13.73 -10.73
C GLY A 42 -13.84 12.60 -9.73
N GLY A 43 -14.70 12.58 -8.70
CA GLY A 43 -14.80 11.49 -7.74
C GLY A 43 -15.21 10.19 -8.42
N PHE A 44 -14.21 9.41 -8.81
CA PHE A 44 -14.37 8.03 -9.26
C PHE A 44 -14.10 7.14 -8.04
N ASP A 45 -15.11 6.36 -7.64
CA ASP A 45 -14.93 5.29 -6.66
C ASP A 45 -13.91 4.29 -7.21
N MET A 46 -12.70 4.28 -6.64
CA MET A 46 -11.56 3.49 -7.09
C MET A 46 -11.64 2.02 -6.68
N SER A 47 -12.74 1.58 -6.06
CA SER A 47 -12.98 0.17 -5.70
C SER A 47 -13.07 -0.78 -6.91
N GLU A 48 -13.04 -0.26 -8.14
CA GLU A 48 -13.29 -1.00 -9.39
C GLU A 48 -12.09 -1.80 -9.94
N THR A 49 -10.90 -1.76 -9.31
CA THR A 49 -9.69 -2.40 -9.84
C THR A 49 -9.48 -3.81 -9.28
N ILE A 50 -9.25 -4.78 -10.16
CA ILE A 50 -8.83 -6.15 -9.80
C ILE A 50 -7.31 -6.23 -9.94
N PHE A 51 -6.63 -6.61 -8.86
CA PHE A 51 -5.18 -6.83 -8.87
C PHE A 51 -4.82 -8.27 -9.22
N THR A 52 -3.72 -8.45 -9.93
CA THR A 52 -3.08 -9.77 -10.06
C THR A 52 -2.30 -10.12 -8.79
N CYS A 53 -2.08 -11.42 -8.55
CA CYS A 53 -1.25 -11.87 -7.42
C CYS A 53 0.17 -11.28 -7.46
N ASP A 54 0.74 -11.13 -8.67
CA ASP A 54 2.06 -10.55 -8.85
C ASP A 54 2.09 -9.05 -8.52
N GLU A 55 1.06 -8.29 -8.90
CA GLU A 55 0.94 -6.88 -8.52
C GLU A 55 0.79 -6.71 -7.01
N ILE A 56 -0.06 -7.53 -6.37
CA ILE A 56 -0.20 -7.53 -4.91
C ILE A 56 1.16 -7.81 -4.26
N LYS A 57 1.86 -8.86 -4.70
CA LYS A 57 3.18 -9.21 -4.18
C LYS A 57 4.17 -8.07 -4.33
N GLN A 58 4.28 -7.48 -5.53
CA GLN A 58 5.23 -6.40 -5.81
C GLN A 58 4.94 -5.14 -4.98
N ARG A 59 3.67 -4.78 -4.81
CA ARG A 59 3.26 -3.59 -4.05
C ARG A 59 3.39 -3.77 -2.53
N LEU A 60 3.07 -4.96 -2.01
CA LEU A 60 3.05 -5.20 -0.56
C LEU A 60 4.44 -5.57 0.00
N GLN A 61 5.28 -6.29 -0.75
CA GLN A 61 6.63 -6.70 -0.33
C GLN A 61 7.50 -5.62 0.38
N PRO A 62 7.66 -4.39 -0.15
CA PRO A 62 8.37 -3.30 0.55
C PRO A 62 7.82 -2.98 1.95
N ILE A 63 6.51 -2.95 2.11
CA ILE A 63 5.81 -2.55 3.33
C ILE A 63 5.93 -3.67 4.35
N LEU A 64 5.74 -4.92 3.91
CA LEU A 64 5.94 -6.11 4.73
C LEU A 64 7.38 -6.19 5.26
N ALA A 65 8.37 -5.82 4.45
CA ALA A 65 9.77 -5.74 4.88
C ALA A 65 10.01 -4.62 5.90
N GLU A 66 9.46 -3.43 5.67
CA GLU A 66 9.58 -2.27 6.57
C GLU A 66 8.96 -2.54 7.96
N HIS A 67 7.79 -3.19 7.97
CA HIS A 67 7.09 -3.59 9.19
C HIS A 67 7.67 -4.87 9.85
N GLN A 68 8.76 -5.41 9.30
CA GLN A 68 9.47 -6.59 9.83
C GLN A 68 8.57 -7.84 9.93
N ILE A 69 7.66 -7.99 8.98
CA ILE A 69 6.84 -9.20 8.84
C ILE A 69 7.76 -10.38 8.52
N ARG A 70 7.46 -11.56 9.08
CA ARG A 70 8.24 -12.78 8.82
C ARG A 70 7.74 -13.50 7.58
N GLN A 71 6.42 -13.59 7.43
CA GLN A 71 5.74 -14.25 6.33
C GLN A 71 4.41 -13.56 6.04
N ALA A 72 3.99 -13.54 4.78
CA ALA A 72 2.62 -13.17 4.41
C ALA A 72 2.05 -14.13 3.37
N ILE A 73 0.80 -14.52 3.58
CA ILE A 73 0.05 -15.46 2.74
C ILE A 73 -1.23 -14.75 2.28
N LEU A 74 -1.36 -14.60 0.96
CA LEU A 74 -2.60 -14.16 0.30
C LEU A 74 -3.53 -15.37 0.22
N PHE A 75 -4.79 -15.23 0.60
CA PHE A 75 -5.75 -16.33 0.54
C PHE A 75 -7.10 -15.85 0.00
N GLY A 76 -8.16 -16.64 0.21
CA GLY A 76 -9.52 -16.21 -0.09
C GLY A 76 -9.76 -16.04 -1.58
N SER A 77 -10.50 -14.99 -1.97
CA SER A 77 -10.94 -14.81 -3.36
C SER A 77 -9.77 -14.62 -4.34
N TYR A 78 -8.75 -13.87 -3.94
CA TYR A 78 -7.53 -13.67 -4.73
C TYR A 78 -6.67 -14.93 -4.78
N GLY A 79 -6.52 -15.65 -3.67
CA GLY A 79 -5.83 -16.94 -3.63
C GLY A 79 -6.48 -18.02 -4.51
N LYS A 80 -7.82 -17.98 -4.64
CA LYS A 80 -8.60 -18.87 -5.53
C LYS A 80 -8.56 -18.47 -7.01
N GLY A 81 -8.14 -17.24 -7.33
CA GLY A 81 -8.28 -16.68 -8.69
C GLY A 81 -9.73 -16.36 -9.08
N THR A 82 -10.62 -16.20 -8.10
CA THR A 82 -12.05 -15.86 -8.30
C THR A 82 -12.40 -14.46 -7.82
N ALA A 83 -11.39 -13.64 -7.53
CA ALA A 83 -11.57 -12.26 -7.11
C ALA A 83 -12.31 -11.45 -8.16
N THR A 84 -13.19 -10.59 -7.69
CA THR A 84 -13.90 -9.61 -8.51
C THR A 84 -13.46 -8.21 -8.13
N LYS A 85 -13.91 -7.23 -8.90
CA LYS A 85 -13.69 -5.82 -8.59
C LYS A 85 -14.19 -5.44 -7.18
N ASN A 86 -15.20 -6.12 -6.63
CA ASN A 86 -15.70 -5.81 -5.28
C ASN A 86 -15.07 -6.69 -4.19
N SER A 87 -14.13 -7.57 -4.53
CA SER A 87 -13.48 -8.44 -3.57
C SER A 87 -12.43 -7.70 -2.76
N ASP A 88 -12.45 -7.95 -1.46
CA ASP A 88 -11.41 -7.65 -0.49
C ASP A 88 -10.14 -8.50 -0.71
N VAL A 89 -9.02 -8.00 -0.20
CA VAL A 89 -7.74 -8.70 -0.20
C VAL A 89 -7.52 -9.34 1.16
N ASP A 90 -7.68 -10.66 1.23
CA ASP A 90 -7.45 -11.47 2.43
C ASP A 90 -5.96 -11.78 2.64
N LEU A 91 -5.40 -11.39 3.78
CA LEU A 91 -3.98 -11.57 4.06
C LEU A 91 -3.75 -12.15 5.46
N LEU A 92 -3.00 -13.25 5.53
CA LEU A 92 -2.45 -13.76 6.78
C LEU A 92 -1.00 -13.27 6.91
N VAL A 93 -0.65 -12.69 8.05
CA VAL A 93 0.72 -12.26 8.35
C VAL A 93 1.27 -12.95 9.59
N ASP A 94 2.54 -13.30 9.54
CA ASP A 94 3.32 -13.71 10.71
C ASP A 94 4.11 -12.50 11.23
N SER A 95 3.57 -11.84 12.25
CA SER A 95 4.12 -10.59 12.80
C SER A 95 4.37 -10.68 14.30
N ASN A 96 5.01 -9.65 14.86
CA ASN A 96 5.02 -9.40 16.32
C ASN A 96 4.33 -8.08 16.68
N LEU A 97 3.55 -7.52 15.75
CA LEU A 97 2.93 -6.21 15.90
C LEU A 97 1.67 -6.32 16.78
N ARG A 98 1.37 -5.27 17.55
CA ARG A 98 0.19 -5.22 18.41
C ARG A 98 -0.47 -3.84 18.40
N GLY A 99 -1.78 -3.82 18.63
CA GLY A 99 -2.56 -2.59 18.76
C GLY A 99 -2.35 -1.65 17.56
N LEU A 100 -1.99 -0.40 17.85
CA LEU A 100 -1.82 0.64 16.82
C LEU A 100 -0.70 0.34 15.81
N GLN A 101 0.30 -0.48 16.15
CA GLN A 101 1.34 -0.86 15.20
C GLN A 101 0.79 -1.80 14.13
N PHE A 102 -0.04 -2.76 14.53
CA PHE A 102 -0.71 -3.66 13.59
C PHE A 102 -1.71 -2.90 12.72
N MET A 103 -2.45 -1.95 13.30
CA MET A 103 -3.33 -1.06 12.52
C MET A 103 -2.54 -0.22 11.52
N GLY A 104 -1.36 0.28 11.90
CA GLY A 104 -0.47 1.01 11.00
C GLY A 104 -0.03 0.17 9.79
N LEU A 105 0.29 -1.11 9.98
CA LEU A 105 0.54 -2.04 8.87
C LEU A 105 -0.69 -2.14 7.96
N VAL A 106 -1.88 -2.37 8.52
CA VAL A 106 -3.11 -2.55 7.73
C VAL A 106 -3.39 -1.32 6.87
N GLU A 107 -3.27 -0.11 7.44
CA GLU A 107 -3.45 1.13 6.69
C GLU A 107 -2.41 1.31 5.57
N ASP A 108 -1.13 1.01 5.83
CA ASP A 108 -0.08 1.12 4.80
C ASP A 108 -0.33 0.12 3.64
N LEU A 109 -0.77 -1.11 3.94
CA LEU A 109 -1.13 -2.10 2.93
C LEU A 109 -2.35 -1.63 2.11
N ARG A 110 -3.38 -1.09 2.77
CA ARG A 110 -4.59 -0.54 2.14
C ARG A 110 -4.25 0.62 1.21
N GLU A 111 -3.42 1.55 1.67
CA GLU A 111 -2.94 2.68 0.85
C GLU A 111 -2.19 2.18 -0.40
N ALA A 112 -1.37 1.13 -0.28
CA ALA A 112 -0.56 0.60 -1.38
C ALA A 112 -1.38 -0.09 -2.47
N LEU A 113 -2.57 -0.59 -2.13
CA LEU A 113 -3.51 -1.19 -3.06
C LEU A 113 -4.63 -0.22 -3.44
N ASP A 114 -4.34 1.07 -3.55
CA ASP A 114 -5.29 2.07 -4.05
C ASP A 114 -6.59 2.14 -3.23
N ASP A 115 -6.45 2.02 -1.90
CA ASP A 115 -7.54 2.08 -0.92
C ASP A 115 -8.54 0.90 -1.01
N LYS A 116 -8.12 -0.21 -1.62
CA LYS A 116 -8.84 -1.48 -1.68
C LYS A 116 -9.14 -2.05 -0.29
N ASP A 117 -10.34 -2.58 -0.08
CA ASP A 117 -10.69 -3.26 1.18
C ASP A 117 -9.76 -4.45 1.45
N MET A 118 -9.36 -4.60 2.72
CA MET A 118 -8.41 -5.62 3.15
C MET A 118 -8.84 -6.26 4.48
N ASP A 119 -8.78 -7.58 4.52
CA ASP A 119 -8.97 -8.39 5.72
C ASP A 119 -7.62 -9.00 6.13
N VAL A 120 -7.01 -8.43 7.17
CA VAL A 120 -5.65 -8.81 7.59
C VAL A 120 -5.66 -9.51 8.95
N PHE A 121 -5.19 -10.75 8.97
CA PHE A 121 -5.11 -11.59 10.16
C PHE A 121 -3.65 -11.81 10.56
N ASP A 122 -3.37 -11.72 11.86
CA ASP A 122 -2.12 -12.23 12.41
C ASP A 122 -2.24 -13.74 12.68
N ILE A 123 -1.17 -14.50 12.42
CA ILE A 123 -1.13 -15.95 12.64
C ILE A 123 -1.51 -16.35 14.08
N THR A 124 -1.23 -15.50 15.06
CA THR A 124 -1.58 -15.75 16.46
C THR A 124 -3.09 -15.76 16.73
N HIS A 125 -3.90 -15.25 15.81
CA HIS A 125 -5.36 -15.23 15.91
C HIS A 125 -6.03 -16.41 15.17
N ILE A 126 -5.26 -17.28 14.52
CA ILE A 126 -5.83 -18.40 13.76
C ILE A 126 -6.00 -19.63 14.65
N GLU A 127 -7.26 -20.06 14.80
CA GLU A 127 -7.58 -21.32 15.45
C GLU A 127 -7.35 -22.50 14.47
N PRO A 128 -6.51 -23.51 14.80
CA PRO A 128 -6.10 -24.55 13.86
C PRO A 128 -7.21 -25.40 13.23
N LYS A 129 -8.40 -25.46 13.84
CA LYS A 129 -9.56 -26.23 13.35
C LYS A 129 -10.69 -25.33 12.84
N SER A 130 -10.43 -24.05 12.68
CA SER A 130 -11.40 -23.10 12.16
C SER A 130 -11.58 -23.24 10.65
N ARG A 131 -12.72 -22.73 10.16
CA ARG A 131 -12.97 -22.60 8.72
C ARG A 131 -11.92 -21.72 8.04
N LEU A 132 -11.44 -20.68 8.74
CA LEU A 132 -10.41 -19.78 8.24
C LEU A 132 -9.06 -20.50 8.05
N ALA A 133 -8.63 -21.30 9.02
CA ALA A 133 -7.42 -22.11 8.88
C ALA A 133 -7.49 -23.07 7.69
N GLU A 134 -8.65 -23.70 7.48
CA GLU A 134 -8.88 -24.59 6.35
C GLU A 134 -8.86 -23.83 5.01
N GLU A 135 -9.46 -22.64 4.95
CA GLU A 135 -9.45 -21.80 3.75
C GLU A 135 -8.04 -21.32 3.39
N ILE A 136 -7.25 -20.86 4.37
CA ILE A 136 -5.84 -20.51 4.19
C ILE A 136 -5.06 -21.72 3.67
N ARG A 137 -5.29 -22.91 4.23
CA ARG A 137 -4.62 -24.15 3.79
C ARG A 137 -4.94 -24.51 2.34
N GLN A 138 -6.19 -24.29 1.91
CA GLN A 138 -6.65 -24.66 0.57
C GLN A 138 -6.23 -23.65 -0.51
N THR A 139 -6.12 -22.37 -0.17
CA THR A 139 -6.04 -21.27 -1.15
C THR A 139 -4.84 -20.36 -0.95
N GLY A 140 -4.07 -20.58 0.11
CA GLY A 140 -2.95 -19.74 0.50
C GLY A 140 -1.83 -19.74 -0.53
N ILE A 141 -1.43 -18.55 -0.93
CA ILE A 141 -0.27 -18.27 -1.77
C ILE A 141 0.70 -17.42 -0.94
N GLN A 142 1.90 -17.94 -0.69
CA GLN A 142 2.93 -17.16 0.00
C GLN A 142 3.42 -16.03 -0.91
N ILE A 143 3.10 -14.79 -0.54
CA ILE A 143 3.53 -13.60 -1.28
C ILE A 143 4.83 -13.00 -0.72
N TYR A 144 5.16 -13.30 0.54
CA TYR A 144 6.35 -12.77 1.19
C TYR A 144 6.89 -13.72 2.26
N ALA A 145 8.22 -13.80 2.36
CA ALA A 145 8.95 -14.46 3.44
C ALA A 145 10.33 -13.82 3.59
N ARG A 146 10.81 -13.71 4.83
CA ARG A 146 12.13 -13.18 5.18
C ARG A 146 13.11 -14.28 5.58
#